data_AF-E6PGN6-F1
#
_entry.id   AF-E6PGN6-F1
#
_cell.length_a   1.000
_cell.length_b   1.000
_cell.length_c   1.000
_cell.angle_alpha   90.00
_cell.angle_beta   90.00
_cell.angle_gamma   90.00
#
_symmetry.space_group_name_H-M   'P 1'
#
loop_
_entity.id
_entity.type
_entity.pdbx_description
1 polymer ?
#
loop_
_entity_poly.entity_id
_entity_poly.type
_entity_poly.pdbx_seq_one_letter_code
_entity_poly.pdbx_strand_id
1 'polypeptide(L)'
;MLNLSLGLAIVAAVTGCSGRHAPSPNATPSGPPLLLDERGTIMTLAKLRRNVDLRPFVPVPNPLAYAALPGLGGPDTPANRGVGIEYVAPSGTRMILSEWPKQNYRLNFISKDLTATPCVPVIFMHENVAWTSKRGALMTLIADGGASRGAIEREARRLLARGACTR
;
A
#
# COMPACT_ATOMS: atom_id res chain seq x y z
N MET A 1 -54.13 26.86 46.04
CA MET A 1 -52.78 27.23 46.53
C MET A 1 -51.88 26.03 46.33
N LEU A 2 -50.79 26.25 45.61
CA LEU A 2 -49.73 25.31 45.22
C LEU A 2 -49.26 24.44 46.40
N ASN A 3 -48.94 23.16 46.13
CA ASN A 3 -47.70 22.57 46.64
C ASN A 3 -47.22 21.39 45.80
N LEU A 4 -45.90 21.31 45.73
CA LEU A 4 -45.05 20.77 44.67
C LEU A 4 -45.12 19.25 44.48
N SER A 5 -44.99 18.88 43.21
CA SER A 5 -44.75 17.56 42.65
C SER A 5 -43.43 16.95 43.15
N LEU A 6 -43.51 15.75 43.73
CA LEU A 6 -42.37 14.85 43.93
C LEU A 6 -42.29 13.93 42.70
N GLY A 7 -41.19 14.00 41.94
CA GLY A 7 -41.04 13.14 40.76
C GLY A 7 -39.66 13.24 40.14
N LEU A 8 -38.71 12.47 40.66
CA LEU A 8 -37.47 12.17 39.96
C LEU A 8 -37.56 10.73 39.43
N ALA A 9 -38.05 10.59 38.21
CA ALA A 9 -38.06 9.32 37.50
C ALA A 9 -36.65 9.04 36.96
N ILE A 10 -35.99 8.04 37.51
CA ILE A 10 -34.78 7.44 36.94
C ILE A 10 -35.23 6.58 35.75
N VAL A 11 -34.92 7.02 34.54
CA VAL A 11 -34.97 6.14 33.35
C VAL A 11 -33.56 6.03 32.80
N ALA A 12 -32.95 4.89 33.09
CA ALA A 12 -31.76 4.40 32.42
C ALA A 12 -32.11 4.10 30.96
N ALA A 13 -31.62 4.93 30.03
CA ALA A 13 -31.56 4.58 28.63
C ALA A 13 -30.15 4.02 28.33
N VAL A 14 -30.08 2.69 28.38
CA VAL A 14 -28.91 1.92 27.99
C VAL A 14 -28.80 1.92 26.45
N THR A 15 -27.57 1.77 25.98
CA THR A 15 -27.15 1.26 24.67
C THR A 15 -27.07 2.21 23.48
N GLY A 16 -25.82 2.36 23.03
CA GLY A 16 -25.51 2.15 21.62
C GLY A 16 -25.15 3.40 20.83
N CYS A 17 -23.86 3.71 20.76
CA CYS A 17 -23.18 3.82 19.48
C CYS A 17 -21.68 3.57 19.66
N SER A 18 -21.26 2.46 19.06
CA SER A 18 -19.91 1.96 18.93
C SER A 18 -18.90 3.06 18.62
N GLY A 19 -17.78 3.03 19.35
CA GLY A 19 -16.62 3.82 19.04
C GLY A 19 -16.16 3.60 17.61
N ARG A 20 -16.53 4.53 16.72
CA ARG A 20 -15.67 4.88 15.60
C ARG A 20 -14.60 5.78 16.18
N HIS A 21 -13.42 5.23 16.43
CA HIS A 21 -12.21 6.03 16.43
C HIS A 21 -12.15 6.72 15.07
N ALA A 22 -12.61 7.98 15.02
CA ALA A 22 -12.23 8.87 13.94
C ALA A 22 -10.69 8.91 13.94
N PRO A 23 -10.02 8.72 12.80
CA PRO A 23 -8.59 8.94 12.73
C PRO A 23 -8.30 10.34 13.28
N SER A 24 -7.46 10.43 14.31
CA SER A 24 -7.03 11.72 14.83
C SER A 24 -6.44 12.52 13.67
N PRO A 25 -6.85 13.78 13.44
CA PRO A 25 -6.26 14.63 12.41
C PRO A 25 -4.76 14.91 12.67
N ASN A 26 -4.24 14.51 13.84
CA ASN A 26 -2.87 14.66 14.28
C ASN A 26 -2.13 13.31 14.45
N ALA A 27 -2.55 12.24 13.76
CA ALA A 27 -1.74 11.03 13.70
C ALA A 27 -0.46 11.29 12.89
N THR A 28 0.57 11.81 13.55
CA THR A 28 1.91 11.93 12.98
C THR A 28 2.45 10.51 12.75
N PRO A 29 2.89 10.16 11.54
CA PRO A 29 3.48 8.84 11.28
C PRO A 29 4.66 8.59 12.22
N SER A 30 4.66 7.49 12.95
CA SER A 30 5.64 7.18 14.00
C SER A 30 6.89 6.47 13.43
N GLY A 31 7.46 7.02 12.36
CA GLY A 31 8.72 6.58 11.78
C GLY A 31 9.25 7.59 10.77
N PRO A 32 10.57 7.59 10.47
CA PRO A 32 11.09 8.37 9.36
C PRO A 32 10.38 7.91 8.08
N PRO A 33 9.99 8.85 7.19
CA PRO A 33 9.27 8.46 6.01
C PRO A 33 10.13 7.53 5.14
N LEU A 34 9.57 6.42 4.68
CA LEU A 34 10.13 5.65 3.57
C LEU A 34 9.93 6.48 2.32
N LEU A 35 10.91 7.31 1.99
CA LEU A 35 10.81 8.19 0.85
C LEU A 35 11.17 7.42 -0.43
N LEU A 36 10.38 7.63 -1.48
CA LEU A 36 10.59 6.97 -2.75
C LEU A 36 11.88 7.43 -3.45
N ASP A 37 12.37 8.63 -3.14
CA ASP A 37 13.59 9.23 -3.67
C ASP A 37 14.88 8.55 -3.14
N GLU A 38 14.85 7.96 -1.96
CA GLU A 38 15.94 7.15 -1.41
C GLU A 38 16.05 5.77 -2.09
N ARG A 39 15.02 5.36 -2.83
CA ARG A 39 14.90 4.03 -3.45
C ARG A 39 15.17 4.03 -4.96
N GLY A 40 15.10 5.19 -5.59
CA GLY A 40 15.23 5.31 -7.04
C GLY A 40 15.22 6.73 -7.54
N THR A 41 15.30 6.89 -8.86
CA THR A 41 15.32 8.21 -9.49
C THR A 41 13.90 8.73 -9.69
N ILE A 42 13.51 9.77 -8.95
CA ILE A 42 12.22 10.45 -9.13
C ILE A 42 12.09 10.99 -10.55
N MET A 43 10.95 10.73 -11.19
CA MET A 43 10.65 11.25 -12.51
C MET A 43 9.15 11.30 -12.79
N THR A 44 8.75 11.93 -13.89
CA THR A 44 7.35 11.92 -14.33
C THR A 44 6.95 10.54 -14.89
N LEU A 45 5.66 10.21 -14.85
CA LEU A 45 5.14 8.98 -15.46
C LEU A 45 5.48 8.87 -16.96
N ALA A 46 5.48 9.99 -17.69
CA ALA A 46 5.86 10.02 -19.10
C ALA A 46 7.35 9.68 -19.31
N LYS A 47 8.24 10.18 -18.44
CA LYS A 47 9.67 9.84 -18.49
C LYS A 47 9.89 8.38 -18.08
N LEU A 48 9.19 7.92 -17.04
CA LEU A 48 9.25 6.54 -16.57
C LEU A 48 8.88 5.53 -17.68
N ARG A 49 7.76 5.76 -18.38
CA ARG A 49 7.31 4.92 -19.52
C ARG A 49 8.27 4.87 -20.71
N ARG A 50 9.24 5.79 -20.78
CA ARG A 50 10.28 5.80 -21.82
C ARG A 50 11.59 5.14 -21.38
N ASN A 51 11.80 4.98 -20.07
CA ASN A 51 13.07 4.53 -19.49
C ASN A 51 12.98 3.18 -18.76
N VAL A 52 11.77 2.64 -18.63
CA VAL A 52 11.49 1.35 -18.00
C VAL A 52 10.50 0.60 -18.88
N ASP A 53 10.82 -0.63 -19.26
CA ASP A 53 9.95 -1.50 -20.08
C ASP A 53 8.84 -2.15 -19.25
N LEU A 54 8.14 -1.34 -18.46
CA LEU A 54 6.97 -1.70 -17.69
C LEU A 54 5.83 -0.72 -17.97
N ARG A 55 4.61 -1.24 -17.92
CA ARG A 55 3.39 -0.43 -17.98
C ARG A 55 2.73 -0.45 -16.61
N PRO A 56 3.21 0.40 -15.68
CA PRO A 56 2.89 0.21 -14.28
C PRO A 56 1.41 0.41 -14.00
N PHE A 57 0.87 -0.41 -13.09
CA PHE A 57 -0.45 -0.17 -12.53
C PHE A 57 -0.45 1.09 -11.66
N VAL A 58 -1.29 2.08 -11.99
CA VAL A 58 -1.36 3.33 -11.21
C VAL A 58 -2.45 3.21 -10.12
N PRO A 59 -2.09 3.24 -8.82
CA PRO A 59 -2.98 2.90 -7.72
C PRO A 59 -4.01 3.98 -7.38
N VAL A 60 -3.78 5.24 -7.77
CA VAL A 60 -4.70 6.38 -7.58
C VAL A 60 -4.54 7.38 -8.73
N PRO A 61 -5.54 8.23 -9.03
CA PRO A 61 -5.45 9.17 -10.15
C PRO A 61 -4.26 10.14 -10.06
N ASN A 62 -3.95 10.62 -8.84
CA ASN A 62 -2.87 11.57 -8.59
C ASN A 62 -1.92 11.02 -7.52
N PRO A 63 -0.95 10.18 -7.88
CA PRO A 63 0.09 9.74 -6.95
C PRO A 63 0.98 10.91 -6.52
N LEU A 64 1.63 10.77 -5.38
CA LEU A 64 2.57 11.76 -4.85
C LEU A 64 3.85 11.82 -5.68
N ALA A 65 4.37 10.65 -6.07
CA ALA A 65 5.60 10.55 -6.85
C ALA A 65 5.66 9.25 -7.67
N TYR A 66 6.51 9.27 -8.69
CA TYR A 66 6.96 8.10 -9.43
C TYR A 66 8.49 8.05 -9.43
N ALA A 67 9.05 6.85 -9.41
CA ALA A 67 10.48 6.64 -9.52
C ALA A 67 10.82 5.43 -10.40
N ALA A 68 11.91 5.54 -11.13
CA ALA A 68 12.57 4.36 -11.68
C ALA A 68 13.41 3.74 -10.56
N LEU A 69 13.09 2.49 -10.22
CA LEU A 69 13.82 1.72 -9.22
C LEU A 69 14.92 0.92 -9.92
N PRO A 70 16.06 0.68 -9.25
CA PRO A 70 17.05 -0.27 -9.77
C PRO A 70 16.42 -1.66 -9.91
N GLY A 71 17.02 -2.51 -10.74
CA GLY A 71 16.60 -3.91 -10.83
C GLY A 71 16.74 -4.65 -9.50
N LEU A 72 15.88 -5.64 -9.25
CA LEU A 72 15.92 -6.48 -8.04
C LEU A 72 17.16 -7.40 -7.96
N GLY A 73 17.98 -7.38 -9.01
CA GLY A 73 19.22 -8.12 -9.19
C GLY A 73 19.76 -7.92 -10.61
N GLY A 74 21.03 -8.27 -10.81
CA GLY A 74 21.69 -8.14 -12.11
C GLY A 74 21.95 -6.68 -12.53
N PRO A 75 22.28 -6.44 -13.83
CA PRO A 75 22.64 -5.11 -14.31
C PRO A 75 21.43 -4.17 -14.36
N ASP A 76 21.65 -2.92 -13.96
CA ASP A 76 20.64 -1.85 -14.04
C ASP A 76 20.44 -1.39 -15.48
N THR A 77 19.44 -1.96 -16.15
CA THR A 77 19.07 -1.67 -17.55
C THR A 77 17.59 -1.32 -17.65
N PRO A 78 17.13 -0.62 -18.70
CA PRO A 78 15.71 -0.31 -18.89
C PRO A 78 14.75 -1.52 -18.80
N ALA A 79 15.20 -2.70 -19.27
CA ALA A 79 14.43 -3.94 -19.21
C ALA A 79 14.40 -4.60 -17.83
N ASN A 80 15.28 -4.17 -16.92
CA ASN A 80 15.45 -4.73 -15.58
C ASN A 80 14.96 -3.80 -14.47
N ARG A 81 14.84 -2.51 -14.77
CA ARG A 81 14.40 -1.49 -13.82
C ARG A 81 12.97 -1.74 -13.35
N GLY A 82 12.75 -1.40 -12.10
CA GLY A 82 11.41 -1.36 -11.53
C GLY A 82 10.78 0.03 -11.64
N VAL A 83 9.53 0.07 -11.22
CA VAL A 83 8.75 1.28 -11.04
C VAL A 83 8.32 1.34 -9.59
N GLY A 84 8.53 2.48 -8.95
CA GLY A 84 7.93 2.78 -7.65
C GLY A 84 6.91 3.89 -7.81
N ILE A 85 5.79 3.76 -7.10
CA ILE A 85 4.71 4.74 -7.06
C ILE A 85 4.37 5.00 -5.60
N GLU A 86 4.55 6.24 -5.20
CA GLU A 86 4.19 6.71 -3.88
C GLU A 86 2.83 7.39 -3.91
N TYR A 87 1.95 7.03 -2.98
CA TYR A 87 0.59 7.54 -2.97
C TYR A 87 -0.05 7.50 -1.57
N VAL A 88 -1.16 8.21 -1.41
CA VAL A 88 -2.02 8.12 -0.22
C VAL A 88 -3.16 7.17 -0.53
N ALA A 89 -3.25 6.05 0.20
CA ALA A 89 -4.35 5.11 0.11
C ALA A 89 -5.65 5.76 0.59
N PRO A 90 -6.84 5.24 0.23
CA PRO A 90 -8.12 5.78 0.70
C PRO A 90 -8.27 5.82 2.23
N SER A 91 -7.48 5.03 2.96
CA SER A 91 -7.40 5.06 4.43
C SER A 91 -6.63 6.26 5.00
N GLY A 92 -6.01 7.09 4.16
CA GLY A 92 -5.08 8.15 4.57
C GLY A 92 -3.63 7.67 4.77
N THR A 93 -3.38 6.36 4.65
CA THR A 93 -2.05 5.78 4.81
C THR A 93 -1.20 6.05 3.57
N ARG A 94 0.00 6.61 3.77
CA ARG A 94 0.99 6.75 2.70
C ARG A 94 1.62 5.39 2.41
N MET A 95 1.73 5.05 1.13
CA MET A 95 2.21 3.75 0.67
C MET A 95 3.09 3.88 -0.56
N ILE A 96 3.97 2.90 -0.72
CA ILE A 96 4.75 2.69 -1.93
C ILE A 96 4.32 1.37 -2.55
N LEU A 97 3.76 1.45 -3.76
CA LEU A 97 3.57 0.32 -4.65
C LEU A 97 4.77 0.24 -5.58
N SER A 98 5.49 -0.87 -5.57
CA SER A 98 6.59 -1.11 -6.50
C SER A 98 6.28 -2.28 -7.43
N GLU A 99 6.77 -2.20 -8.65
CA GLU A 99 6.62 -3.21 -9.71
C GLU A 99 7.96 -3.45 -10.39
N TRP A 100 8.36 -4.70 -10.55
CA TRP A 100 9.54 -5.09 -11.32
C TRP A 100 9.19 -6.15 -12.36
N PRO A 101 9.85 -6.13 -13.53
CA PRO A 101 9.72 -7.24 -14.47
C PRO A 101 10.21 -8.51 -13.79
N LYS A 102 9.49 -9.62 -13.97
CA LYS A 102 9.93 -10.89 -13.39
C LYS A 102 11.20 -11.33 -14.06
N GLN A 103 12.25 -11.29 -13.28
CA GLN A 103 13.51 -11.91 -13.58
C GLN A 103 13.52 -13.25 -12.83
N ASN A 104 14.25 -14.25 -13.34
CA ASN A 104 14.37 -15.58 -12.70
C ASN A 104 15.12 -15.55 -11.36
N TYR A 105 15.10 -14.41 -10.67
CA TYR A 105 15.71 -14.21 -9.37
C TYR A 105 14.84 -14.86 -8.30
N ARG A 106 15.50 -15.56 -7.40
CA ARG A 106 14.91 -15.94 -6.11
C ARG A 106 14.87 -14.68 -5.25
N LEU A 107 13.66 -14.30 -4.85
CA LEU A 107 13.47 -13.22 -3.89
C LEU A 107 13.83 -13.76 -2.51
N ASN A 108 15.09 -13.58 -2.11
CA ASN A 108 15.64 -14.15 -0.87
C ASN A 108 14.90 -13.68 0.40
N PHE A 109 14.08 -12.62 0.30
CA PHE A 109 13.26 -12.09 1.39
C PHE A 109 11.84 -12.68 1.44
N ILE A 110 11.48 -13.57 0.51
CA ILE A 110 10.17 -14.25 0.47
C ILE A 110 10.40 -15.76 0.40
N SER A 111 9.97 -16.48 1.44
CA SER A 111 10.13 -17.95 1.49
C SER A 111 9.17 -18.70 0.56
N LYS A 112 8.08 -18.06 0.13
CA LYS A 112 7.06 -18.63 -0.75
C LYS A 112 7.36 -18.31 -2.22
N ASP A 113 7.24 -19.32 -3.08
CA ASP A 113 7.23 -19.10 -4.53
C ASP A 113 5.94 -18.41 -4.96
N LEU A 114 6.01 -17.09 -5.12
CA LEU A 114 4.89 -16.27 -5.55
C LEU A 114 4.47 -16.55 -6.99
N THR A 115 5.30 -17.22 -7.78
CA THR A 115 5.03 -17.46 -9.20
C THR A 115 4.11 -18.65 -9.43
N ALA A 116 4.10 -19.60 -8.48
CA ALA A 116 3.20 -20.74 -8.48
C ALA A 116 1.73 -20.34 -8.25
N THR A 117 1.48 -19.18 -7.63
CA THR A 117 0.12 -18.70 -7.36
C THR A 117 0.05 -17.17 -7.55
N PRO A 118 -0.07 -16.69 -8.80
CA PRO A 118 -0.16 -15.27 -9.07
C PRO A 118 -1.42 -14.66 -8.44
N CYS A 119 -1.39 -13.34 -8.24
CA CYS A 119 -2.45 -12.56 -7.59
C CYS A 119 -2.70 -12.86 -6.11
N VAL A 120 -1.86 -13.67 -5.47
CA VAL A 120 -1.99 -13.97 -4.04
C VAL A 120 -1.02 -13.10 -3.24
N PRO A 121 -1.52 -12.16 -2.41
CA PRO A 121 -0.67 -11.36 -1.54
C PRO A 121 -0.06 -12.25 -0.46
N VAL A 122 1.23 -12.05 -0.21
CA VAL A 122 2.02 -12.76 0.80
C VAL A 122 2.77 -11.73 1.62
N ILE A 123 2.81 -11.96 2.93
CA ILE A 123 3.50 -11.07 3.86
C ILE A 123 5.01 -11.32 3.80
N PHE A 124 5.78 -10.24 3.74
CA PHE A 124 7.24 -10.27 3.84
C PHE A 124 7.72 -9.14 4.78
N MET A 125 8.90 -9.31 5.39
CA MET A 125 9.48 -8.33 6.31
C MET A 125 8.47 -7.79 7.35
N HIS A 126 7.81 -8.72 8.05
CA HIS A 126 6.80 -8.51 9.10
C HIS A 126 5.45 -7.93 8.66
N GLU A 127 5.43 -6.83 7.90
CA GLU A 127 4.20 -6.07 7.62
C GLU A 127 3.98 -5.71 6.15
N ASN A 128 4.96 -5.96 5.28
CA ASN A 128 4.84 -5.62 3.86
C ASN A 128 4.15 -6.75 3.08
N VAL A 129 3.59 -6.42 1.92
CA VAL A 129 2.89 -7.39 1.08
C VAL A 129 3.55 -7.48 -0.29
N ALA A 130 3.77 -8.69 -0.78
CA ALA A 130 4.24 -8.94 -2.13
C ALA A 130 3.33 -9.93 -2.86
N TRP A 131 3.26 -9.82 -4.18
CA TRP A 131 2.58 -10.78 -5.05
C TRP A 131 3.20 -10.76 -6.44
N THR A 132 2.93 -11.77 -7.26
CA THR A 132 3.23 -11.69 -8.69
C THR A 132 1.96 -11.39 -9.48
N SER A 133 2.08 -10.58 -10.53
CA SER A 133 1.00 -10.37 -11.49
C SER A 133 0.84 -11.58 -12.41
N LYS A 134 -0.28 -11.68 -13.13
CA LYS A 134 -0.49 -12.73 -14.16
C LYS A 134 0.52 -12.63 -15.30
N ARG A 135 1.15 -11.47 -15.49
CA ARG A 135 2.21 -11.24 -16.49
C ARG A 135 3.61 -11.53 -15.96
N GLY A 136 3.69 -12.04 -14.73
CA GLY A 136 4.92 -12.39 -14.07
C GLY A 136 5.45 -11.29 -13.15
N ALA A 137 5.22 -10.00 -13.43
CA ALA A 137 5.82 -8.90 -12.68
C ALA A 137 5.71 -9.06 -11.15
N LEU A 138 6.82 -8.82 -10.44
CA LEU A 138 6.81 -8.80 -8.98
C LEU A 138 6.26 -7.46 -8.51
N MET A 139 5.29 -7.52 -7.61
CA MET A 139 4.69 -6.37 -6.96
C MET A 139 5.04 -6.38 -5.47
N THR A 140 5.38 -5.22 -4.91
CA THR A 140 5.49 -5.03 -3.46
C THR A 140 4.69 -3.82 -3.01
N LEU A 141 4.11 -3.92 -1.82
CA LEU A 141 3.35 -2.86 -1.17
C LEU A 141 3.92 -2.68 0.23
N ILE A 142 4.38 -1.47 0.49
CA ILE A 142 5.04 -1.07 1.74
C ILE A 142 4.31 0.18 2.23
N ALA A 143 4.01 0.23 3.53
CA ALA A 143 3.48 1.45 4.14
C ALA A 143 4.62 2.35 4.59
N ASP A 144 4.43 3.63 4.36
CA ASP A 144 5.29 4.67 4.91
C ASP A 144 4.83 5.03 6.34
N GLY A 145 5.70 4.86 7.33
CA GLY A 145 5.50 5.43 8.68
C GLY A 145 4.52 4.69 9.62
N GLY A 146 4.35 3.36 9.47
CA GLY A 146 3.70 2.53 10.49
C GLY A 146 2.21 2.24 10.27
N ALA A 147 1.86 1.64 9.13
CA ALA A 147 0.52 1.08 8.97
C ALA A 147 0.43 -0.32 9.57
N SER A 148 -0.67 -0.62 10.27
CA SER A 148 -0.91 -1.99 10.73
C SER A 148 -0.92 -2.95 9.54
N ARG A 149 -0.40 -4.16 9.75
CA ARG A 149 -0.48 -5.28 8.78
C ARG A 149 -1.86 -5.42 8.14
N GLY A 150 -2.93 -5.33 8.94
CA GLY A 150 -4.30 -5.43 8.44
C GLY A 150 -4.68 -4.31 7.45
N ALA A 151 -4.13 -3.10 7.61
CA ALA A 151 -4.34 -2.02 6.66
C ALA A 151 -3.64 -2.27 5.32
N ILE A 152 -2.40 -2.78 5.35
CA ILE A 152 -1.61 -3.10 4.15
C ILE A 152 -2.27 -4.26 3.39
N GLU A 153 -2.72 -5.31 4.09
CA GLU A 153 -3.44 -6.44 3.48
C GLU A 153 -4.79 -6.02 2.85
N ARG A 154 -5.52 -5.09 3.48
CA ARG A 154 -6.75 -4.52 2.90
C ARG A 154 -6.45 -3.74 1.63
N GLU A 155 -5.41 -2.91 1.65
CA GLU A 155 -5.02 -2.15 0.48
C GLU A 155 -4.55 -3.07 -0.65
N ALA A 156 -3.74 -4.08 -0.38
CA ALA A 156 -3.32 -5.05 -1.38
C ALA A 156 -4.53 -5.71 -2.07
N ARG A 157 -5.54 -6.15 -1.29
CA ARG A 157 -6.80 -6.69 -1.86
C ARG A 157 -7.54 -5.67 -2.72
N ARG A 158 -7.61 -4.41 -2.30
CA ARG A 158 -8.22 -3.33 -3.10
C ARG A 158 -7.49 -3.12 -4.42
N LEU A 159 -6.16 -3.10 -4.41
CA LEU A 159 -5.34 -2.96 -5.63
C LEU A 159 -5.56 -4.13 -6.58
N LEU A 160 -5.55 -5.36 -6.05
CA LEU A 160 -5.82 -6.58 -6.82
C LEU A 160 -7.21 -6.53 -7.48
N ALA A 161 -8.25 -6.15 -6.73
CA ALA A 161 -9.60 -5.98 -7.24
C ALA A 161 -9.71 -4.90 -8.35
N ARG A 162 -8.81 -3.91 -8.34
CA ARG A 162 -8.73 -2.85 -9.36
C ARG A 162 -7.86 -3.20 -10.56
N GLY A 163 -7.30 -4.41 -10.60
CA GLY A 163 -6.54 -4.92 -11.74
C GLY A 163 -5.02 -4.86 -11.58
N ALA A 164 -4.49 -4.60 -10.38
CA ALA A 164 -3.04 -4.64 -10.15
C ALA A 164 -2.40 -6.02 -10.41
N CYS A 165 -3.21 -7.09 -10.54
CA CYS A 165 -2.70 -8.39 -10.96
C CYS A 165 -2.77 -8.65 -12.48
N THR A 166 -3.67 -7.99 -13.19
CA THR A 166 -3.99 -8.35 -14.59
C THR A 166 -3.44 -7.36 -15.62
N ARG A 167 -3.10 -6.15 -15.17
CA ARG A 167 -2.59 -5.07 -16.02
C ARG A 167 -1.15 -5.26 -16.47
#